data_AF-A0A5S9M4J4-F1
#
_entry.id   AF-A0A5S9M4J4-F1
#
_cell.length_a   1.000
_cell.length_b   1.000
_cell.length_c   1.000
_cell.angle_alpha   90.00
_cell.angle_beta   90.00
_cell.angle_gamma   90.00
#
_symmetry.space_group_name_H-M   'P 1'
#
loop_
_entity.id
_entity.type
_entity.pdbx_description
1 polymer ?
#
loop_
_entity_poly.entity_id
_entity_poly.type
_entity_poly.pdbx_seq_one_letter_code
_entity_poly.pdbx_strand_id
1 'polypeptide(L)' 'MLELVDKILKAMGSELKPRILNQGTHEIKHQYLSAEKARKLLDWKPDYSIDEGLEKTIEWYREFFQKNRGVNR' A
#
# COMPACT_ATOMS: atom_id res chain seq x y z
N MET A 1 0.96 -9.88 -4.56
CA MET A 1 1.16 -8.59 -5.25
C MET A 1 -0.10 -8.10 -5.94
N LEU A 2 -0.71 -8.86 -6.86
CA LEU A 2 -1.93 -8.43 -7.56
C LEU A 2 -3.09 -8.07 -6.62
N GLU A 3 -3.32 -8.86 -5.58
CA GLU A 3 -4.39 -8.61 -4.59
C GLU A 3 -4.29 -7.22 -3.93
N LEU A 4 -3.06 -6.73 -3.67
CA LEU A 4 -2.86 -5.40 -3.10
C LEU A 4 -3.20 -4.30 -4.11
N VAL A 5 -2.85 -4.50 -5.38
CA VAL A 5 -3.21 -3.57 -6.46
C VAL A 5 -4.72 -3.49 -6.62
N ASP A 6 -5.42 -4.63 -6.59
CA ASP A 6 -6.87 -4.69 -6.67
C ASP A 6 -7.54 -3.99 -5.49
N LYS A 7 -7.01 -4.16 -4.27
CA LYS A 7 -7.47 -3.42 -3.08
C LYS A 7 -7.32 -1.91 -3.25
N ILE A 8 -6.17 -1.45 -3.76
CA ILE A 8 -5.93 -0.02 -4.02
C ILE A 8 -6.92 0.50 -5.07
N LEU A 9 -7.07 -0.19 -6.21
CA LEU A 9 -7.99 0.21 -7.27
C LEU A 9 -9.43 0.32 -6.77
N LYS A 10 -9.88 -0.66 -5.98
CA LYS A 10 -11.20 -0.65 -5.36
C LYS A 10 -11.35 0.51 -4.37
N ALA A 11 -10.40 0.72 -3.47
CA ALA A 11 -10.43 1.81 -2.50
C ALA A 11 -10.40 3.20 -3.18
N MET A 12 -9.78 3.29 -4.36
CA MET A 12 -9.75 4.51 -5.16
C MET A 12 -10.96 4.67 -6.10
N GLY A 13 -11.84 3.68 -6.22
CA GLY A 13 -12.94 3.68 -7.18
C GLY A 13 -12.47 3.73 -8.64
N SER A 14 -11.33 3.11 -8.94
CA SER A 14 -10.69 3.16 -10.26
C SER A 14 -11.02 1.93 -11.11
N GLU A 15 -11.26 2.15 -12.40
CA GLU A 15 -11.48 1.08 -13.40
C GLU A 15 -10.20 0.66 -14.13
N LEU A 16 -9.04 1.20 -13.73
CA LEU A 16 -7.75 0.84 -14.33
C LEU A 16 -7.45 -0.65 -14.13
N LYS A 17 -6.67 -1.22 -15.06
CA LYS A 17 -6.22 -2.61 -15.01
C LYS A 17 -4.70 -2.69 -14.96
N PRO A 18 -4.12 -3.52 -14.08
CA PRO A 18 -2.68 -3.70 -14.03
C PRO A 18 -2.18 -4.37 -15.33
N ARG A 19 -1.07 -3.86 -15.88
CA ARG A 19 -0.36 -4.49 -17.00
C ARG A 19 0.90 -5.16 -16.48
N ILE A 20 0.99 -6.48 -16.66
CA ILE A 20 2.12 -7.29 -16.19
C ILE A 20 3.18 -7.36 -17.29
N LEU A 21 4.36 -6.79 -17.01
CA LEU A 21 5.45 -6.67 -17.97
C LEU A 21 6.57 -7.71 -17.78
N ASN A 22 6.63 -8.35 -16.61
CA ASN A 22 7.65 -9.37 -16.27
C ASN A 22 9.12 -8.90 -16.46
N GLN A 23 9.41 -7.64 -16.13
CA GLN A 23 10.73 -7.02 -16.32
C GLN A 23 11.60 -7.01 -15.05
N GLY A 24 11.02 -7.28 -13.87
CA GLY A 24 11.74 -7.36 -12.60
C GLY A 24 12.50 -8.68 -12.46
N THR A 25 13.70 -8.76 -13.05
CA THR A 25 14.51 -10.01 -13.08
C THR A 25 15.28 -10.30 -11.79
N HIS A 26 15.43 -9.32 -10.90
CA HIS A 26 16.24 -9.43 -9.67
C HIS A 26 15.43 -9.25 -8.37
N GLU A 27 14.10 -9.39 -8.43
CA GLU A 27 13.24 -9.30 -7.24
C GLU A 27 13.03 -10.66 -6.57
N ILE A 28 13.02 -10.66 -5.23
CA ILE A 28 12.64 -11.85 -4.45
C ILE A 28 11.13 -12.07 -4.63
N LYS A 29 10.75 -13.20 -5.25
CA LYS A 29 9.36 -13.50 -5.67
C LYS A 29 8.35 -13.47 -4.52
N HIS A 30 8.73 -14.01 -3.36
CA HIS A 30 7.89 -14.13 -2.18
C HIS A 30 8.70 -13.76 -0.95
N GLN A 31 8.42 -12.60 -0.38
CA GLN A 31 9.07 -12.12 0.83
C GLN A 31 8.01 -11.83 1.89
N TYR A 32 8.14 -12.47 3.04
CA TYR A 32 7.26 -12.32 4.18
C TYR A 32 8.09 -12.16 5.45
N LEU A 33 7.59 -11.36 6.39
CA LEU A 33 8.19 -11.17 7.71
C LEU A 33 7.42 -12.00 8.74
N SER A 34 8.13 -12.77 9.57
CA SER A 34 7.54 -13.28 10.81
C SER A 34 7.71 -12.25 11.92
N ALA A 35 6.59 -11.69 12.39
CA ALA A 35 6.57 -10.85 13.60
C ALA A 35 6.35 -11.66 14.90
N GLU A 36 6.59 -12.98 14.87
CA GLU A 36 6.35 -13.87 16.02
C GLU A 36 7.20 -13.48 17.23
N LYS A 37 8.48 -13.16 17.03
CA LYS A 37 9.38 -12.76 18.13
C LYS A 37 8.89 -11.49 18.83
N ALA A 38 8.43 -10.50 18.07
CA ALA A 38 7.87 -9.25 18.60
C ALA A 38 6.58 -9.51 19.39
N ARG A 39 5.67 -10.33 18.85
CA ARG A 39 4.46 -10.77 19.57
C ARG A 39 4.79 -11.46 20.90
N LYS A 40 5.79 -12.35 20.92
CA LYS A 40 6.15 -13.13 22.12
C LYS A 40 6.84 -12.28 23.20
N LEU A 41 7.76 -11.40 22.80
CA LEU A 41 8.61 -10.68 23.75
C LEU A 41 8.04 -9.35 24.19
N LEU A 42 7.20 -8.72 23.37
CA LEU A 42 6.75 -7.35 23.58
C LEU A 42 5.22 -7.23 23.65
N ASP A 43 4.48 -8.35 23.54
CA ASP A 43 3.03 -8.37 23.26
C ASP A 43 2.63 -7.44 22.10
N TRP A 44 3.56 -7.24 21.17
CA TRP A 44 3.38 -6.29 20.07
C TRP A 44 2.38 -6.83 19.07
N LYS A 45 1.46 -5.98 18.61
CA LYS A 45 0.48 -6.26 17.55
C LYS A 45 0.44 -5.08 16.57
N PRO A 46 0.15 -5.31 15.28
CA PRO A 46 -0.03 -4.22 14.34
C PRO A 46 -1.29 -3.41 14.73
N ASP A 47 -1.16 -2.09 14.81
CA ASP A 47 -2.27 -1.20 15.14
C ASP A 47 -3.23 -0.96 13.97
N TYR A 48 -2.79 -1.29 12.74
CA TYR A 48 -3.56 -1.07 11.52
C TYR A 48 -3.69 -2.35 10.71
N SER A 49 -4.89 -2.58 10.21
CA SER A 49 -5.13 -3.50 9.10
C SER A 49 -4.61 -2.91 7.78
N ILE A 50 -4.52 -3.77 6.77
CA ILE A 50 -4.17 -3.32 5.41
C ILE A 50 -5.19 -2.31 4.89
N ASP A 51 -6.48 -2.52 5.17
CA ASP A 51 -7.54 -1.68 4.60
C ASP A 51 -7.54 -0.29 5.26
N GLU A 52 -7.35 -0.20 6.58
CA GLU A 52 -7.17 1.08 7.29
C GLU A 52 -5.90 1.82 6.84
N GLY A 53 -4.79 1.09 6.66
CA GLY A 53 -3.54 1.66 6.16
C GLY A 53 -3.69 2.22 4.74
N LEU A 54 -4.41 1.52 3.86
CA LEU A 54 -4.69 1.98 2.50
C LEU A 54 -5.57 3.23 2.49
N GLU A 55 -6.64 3.28 3.28
CA GLU A 55 -7.53 4.44 3.37
C GLU A 55 -6.75 5.71 3.77
N LYS A 56 -5.98 5.64 4.86
CA LYS A 56 -5.14 6.75 5.34
C LYS A 56 -4.10 7.19 4.31
N THR A 57 -3.48 6.22 3.62
CA THR A 57 -2.48 6.50 2.58
C THR A 57 -3.12 7.23 1.39
N ILE A 58 -4.30 6.79 0.94
CA ILE A 58 -5.02 7.42 -0.18
C ILE A 58 -5.45 8.84 0.18
N GLU A 59 -5.99 9.05 1.37
CA GLU A 59 -6.36 10.38 1.87
C GLU A 59 -5.15 11.32 1.89
N TRP A 60 -4.02 10.87 2.43
CA TRP A 60 -2.78 11.64 2.44
C TRP A 60 -2.34 12.07 1.03
N TYR A 61 -2.37 11.15 0.05
CA TYR A 61 -2.03 11.50 -1.34
C TYR A 61 -3.00 12.51 -1.96
N ARG A 62 -4.31 12.40 -1.67
CA ARG A 62 -5.31 13.37 -2.13
C ARG A 62 -5.00 14.76 -1.61
N GLU A 63 -4.73 14.89 -0.31
CA GLU A 63 -4.35 16.17 0.29
C GLU A 63 -3.04 16.70 -0.27
N PHE A 64 -2.02 15.85 -0.38
CA PHE A 64 -0.71 16.23 -0.88
C PHE A 64 -0.81 16.84 -2.28
N PHE A 65 -1.53 16.20 -3.20
CA PHE A 65 -1.71 16.73 -4.56
C PHE A 65 -2.66 17.94 -4.62
N GLN A 66 -3.63 18.07 -3.71
CA GLN A 66 -4.45 19.28 -3.61
C GLN A 66 -3.65 20.49 -3.15
N LYS A 67 -2.81 20.34 -2.10
CA LYS A 67 -1.94 21.41 -1.57
C LYS A 67 -0.90 21.85 -2.61
N ASN A 68 -0.30 20.90 -3.34
CA ASN A 68 0.74 21.20 -4.34
C ASN A 68 0.19 21.74 -5.67
N ARG A 69 -1.11 21.67 -5.93
CA ARG A 69 -1.73 22.36 -7.10
C ARG A 69 -1.71 23.89 -6.98
N GLY A 70 -1.44 24.43 -5.78
CA GLY A 70 -1.33 25.88 -5.54
C GLY A 70 0.08 26.47 -5.71
N VAL A 71 1.12 25.66 -5.94
CA VAL A 71 2.54 26.10 -5.97
C VAL A 71 3.13 26.08 -7.40
N ASN A 72 2.29 26.12 -8.41
CA ASN A 72 2.69 26.38 -9.80
C ASN A 72 1.69 27.35 -10.44
N ARG A 73 1.79 28.62 -10.08
CA ARG A 73 1.36 29.78 -10.87
C ARG A 73 2.40 30.87 -10.74
#